data_AF-A0AAV3YKC4-F1
#
_entry.id   AF-A0AAV3YKC4-F1
#
_cell.length_a   1.000
_cell.length_b   1.000
_cell.length_c   1.000
_cell.angle_alpha   90.00
_cell.angle_beta   90.00
_cell.angle_gamma   90.00
#
_symmetry.space_group_name_H-M   'P 1'
#
loop_
_entity.id
_entity.type
_entity.pdbx_description
1 polymer ?
#
loop_
_entity_poly.entity_id
_entity_poly.type
_entity_poly.pdbx_seq_one_letter_code
_entity_poly.pdbx_strand_id
1 'polypeptide(L)'
;MYRNIEEITGKRTFLSTGCIKAMNGDIIIDKEKILERWAEYIRELFKDDREDHNIMKNNFAGPPIMKEEVETAIKKMKHGKATGPDNISVELI
;
A
#
# COMPACT_ATOMS: atom_id res chain seq x y z
N MET A 1 38.72 40.04 23.90
CA MET A 1 38.65 39.61 22.48
C MET A 1 37.52 38.62 22.35
N TYR A 2 36.43 38.99 21.69
CA TYR A 2 35.31 38.10 21.43
C TYR A 2 35.45 37.58 20.00
N ARG A 3 35.46 36.26 19.82
CA ARG A 3 35.43 35.65 18.49
C ARG A 3 34.00 35.68 17.98
N ASN A 4 33.83 35.92 16.68
CA ASN A 4 32.52 35.94 16.05
C ASN A 4 31.83 34.59 16.25
N ILE A 5 30.57 34.62 16.71
CA ILE A 5 29.78 33.41 16.96
C ILE A 5 29.67 32.59 15.66
N GLU A 6 29.66 33.25 14.50
CA GLU A 6 29.66 32.62 13.18
C GLU A 6 30.94 31.80 12.87
N GLU A 7 32.09 32.17 13.42
CA GLU A 7 33.34 31.38 13.24
C GLU A 7 33.33 30.13 14.11
N ILE A 8 32.65 30.17 15.27
CA ILE A 8 32.54 29.05 16.21
C ILE A 8 31.48 28.06 15.73
N THR A 9 30.37 28.58 15.22
CA THR A 9 29.30 27.79 14.62
C THR A 9 29.58 27.67 13.13
N GLY A 10 30.60 26.90 12.75
CA GLY A 10 30.87 26.61 11.35
C GLY A 10 29.57 26.22 10.65
N LYS A 11 29.02 27.12 9.82
CA LYS A 11 27.84 26.88 9.00
C LYS A 11 28.25 25.84 7.96
N ARG A 12 28.22 24.56 8.37
CA ARG A 12 28.29 23.45 7.44
C ARG A 12 26.94 23.43 6.75
N THR A 13 26.84 24.21 5.67
CA THR A 13 25.79 24.06 4.67
C THR A 13 25.96 22.67 4.09
N PHE A 14 25.37 21.67 4.74
CA PHE A 14 25.12 20.41 4.09
C PHE A 14 24.23 20.77 2.91
N LEU A 15 24.79 20.69 1.70
CA LEU A 15 24.08 20.82 0.45
C LEU A 15 22.96 19.77 0.49
N SER A 16 21.76 20.17 0.93
CA SER A 16 20.70 19.23 1.30
C SER A 16 20.07 18.55 0.08
N THR A 17 20.53 18.89 -1.11
CA THR A 17 20.02 18.40 -2.38
C THR A 17 20.95 17.30 -2.92
N GLY A 18 21.00 16.16 -2.24
CA GLY A 18 21.70 14.98 -2.78
C GLY A 18 22.57 14.19 -1.81
N CYS A 19 22.31 14.23 -0.50
CA CYS A 19 22.94 13.33 0.45
C CYS A 19 21.91 12.48 1.19
N ILE A 20 22.24 11.22 1.47
CA ILE A 20 21.43 10.29 2.27
C ILE A 20 22.24 9.76 3.43
N LYS A 21 21.58 9.42 4.53
CA LYS A 21 22.22 8.83 5.70
C LYS A 21 22.36 7.30 5.53
N ALA A 22 23.59 6.81 5.66
CA ALA A 22 23.91 5.39 5.73
C ALA A 22 23.32 4.76 7.00
N MET A 23 23.24 3.43 7.02
CA MET A 23 22.75 2.68 8.18
C MET A 23 23.62 2.90 9.44
N ASN A 24 24.95 3.00 9.27
CA ASN A 24 25.90 3.28 10.34
C ASN A 24 25.90 4.76 10.81
N GLY A 25 25.10 5.61 10.17
CA GLY A 25 24.94 7.02 10.51
C GLY A 25 25.81 8.00 9.72
N ASP A 26 26.68 7.50 8.83
CA ASP A 26 27.49 8.32 7.95
C ASP A 26 26.65 8.99 6.85
N ILE A 27 27.19 10.05 6.25
CA ILE A 27 26.49 10.76 5.18
C ILE A 27 27.08 10.37 3.82
N ILE A 28 26.23 9.79 2.98
CA ILE A 28 26.54 9.38 1.62
C ILE A 28 26.14 10.50 0.67
N ILE A 29 27.09 10.94 -0.16
CA ILE A 29 26.91 11.99 -1.19
C ILE A 29 27.09 11.40 -2.60
N ASP A 30 27.73 10.25 -2.68
CA ASP A 30 27.94 9.52 -3.93
C ASP A 30 26.59 8.99 -4.48
N LYS A 31 26.30 9.28 -5.75
CA LYS A 31 25.02 8.95 -6.38
C LYS A 31 24.78 7.44 -6.48
N GLU A 32 25.80 6.66 -6.77
CA GLU A 32 25.70 5.20 -6.90
C GLU A 32 25.39 4.60 -5.54
N LYS A 33 26.12 5.03 -4.51
CA LYS A 33 25.88 4.60 -3.13
C LYS A 33 24.53 5.08 -2.57
N ILE A 34 24.03 6.23 -3.02
CA ILE A 34 22.68 6.69 -2.68
C ILE A 34 21.63 5.71 -3.23
N LEU A 35 21.76 5.27 -4.48
CA LEU A 35 20.84 4.31 -5.09
C LEU A 35 20.89 2.95 -4.37
N GLU A 36 22.10 2.48 -4.03
CA GLU A 36 22.27 1.25 -3.24
C GLU A 36 21.58 1.36 -1.88
N ARG A 37 21.80 2.47 -1.17
CA ARG A 37 21.17 2.73 0.14
C ARG A 37 19.65 2.80 0.05
N TRP A 38 19.10 3.39 -1.01
CA TRP A 38 17.65 3.39 -1.28
C TRP A 38 17.12 1.97 -1.50
N ALA A 39 17.81 1.17 -2.31
CA ALA A 39 17.40 -0.20 -2.57
C ALA A 39 17.45 -1.06 -1.30
N GLU A 40 18.50 -0.91 -0.49
CA GLU A 40 18.63 -1.55 0.83
C GLU A 40 17.48 -1.15 1.76
N TYR A 41 17.19 0.15 1.88
CA TYR A 41 16.10 0.66 2.71
C TYR A 41 14.74 0.06 2.33
N ILE A 42 14.41 0.06 1.05
CA ILE A 42 13.13 -0.47 0.56
C ILE A 42 13.04 -1.99 0.78
N ARG A 43 14.13 -2.73 0.55
CA ARG A 43 14.15 -4.17 0.82
C ARG A 43 13.92 -4.49 2.29
N GLU A 44 14.52 -3.72 3.21
CA GLU A 44 14.32 -3.90 4.64
C GLU A 44 12.90 -3.50 5.08
N LEU A 45 12.41 -2.36 4.58
CA LEU A 45 11.08 -1.84 4.91
C LEU A 45 9.96 -2.80 4.50
N PHE A 46 10.10 -3.44 3.33
CA PHE A 46 9.13 -4.40 2.79
C PHE A 46 9.59 -5.85 2.95
N LYS A 47 10.53 -6.12 3.87
CA LYS A 47 10.94 -7.48 4.17
C LYS A 47 9.76 -8.21 4.81
N ASP A 48 9.22 -9.18 4.07
CA ASP A 48 8.12 -9.99 4.54
C ASP A 48 8.68 -11.21 5.29
N ASP A 49 8.78 -11.08 6.62
CA ASP A 49 9.22 -12.16 7.52
C ASP A 49 8.05 -13.06 7.97
N ARG A 50 6.87 -12.92 7.36
CA ARG A 50 5.76 -13.84 7.62
C ARG A 50 6.14 -15.19 7.03
N GLU A 51 5.88 -16.26 7.79
CA GLU A 51 5.87 -17.62 7.26
C GLU A 51 5.04 -17.61 5.97
N ASP A 52 5.51 -18.33 4.94
CA ASP A 52 4.76 -18.54 3.71
C ASP A 52 3.43 -19.19 4.12
N HIS A 53 2.44 -18.34 4.38
CA HIS A 53 1.08 -18.76 4.49
C HIS A 53 0.85 -19.31 3.10
N ASN A 54 0.89 -20.64 2.99
CA ASN A 54 0.16 -21.36 1.97
C ASN A 54 -1.19 -20.67 1.99
N ILE A 55 -1.38 -19.72 1.09
CA ILE A 55 -2.65 -19.10 0.81
C ILE A 55 -3.42 -20.35 0.51
N MET A 56 -4.26 -20.80 1.47
CA MET A 56 -5.14 -21.93 1.25
C MET A 56 -5.66 -21.64 -0.13
N LYS A 57 -5.37 -22.51 -1.09
CA LYS A 57 -5.95 -22.41 -2.43
C LYS A 57 -7.42 -22.54 -2.14
N ASN A 58 -8.02 -21.40 -1.81
CA ASN A 58 -9.36 -21.31 -1.32
C ASN A 58 -10.09 -21.85 -2.50
N ASN A 59 -10.75 -22.98 -2.28
CA ASN A 59 -11.62 -23.54 -3.26
C ASN A 59 -12.66 -22.42 -3.47
N PHE A 60 -12.49 -21.60 -4.51
CA PHE A 60 -13.32 -20.41 -4.75
C PHE A 60 -14.78 -20.82 -4.96
N ALA A 61 -15.02 -22.12 -5.14
CA ALA A 61 -16.31 -22.75 -4.94
C ALA A 61 -16.69 -22.69 -3.45
N GLY A 62 -17.37 -21.60 -3.08
CA GLY A 62 -18.23 -21.58 -1.90
C GLY A 62 -19.32 -22.66 -1.98
N PRO A 63 -20.15 -22.80 -0.93
CA PRO A 63 -21.26 -23.74 -0.97
C PRO A 63 -22.18 -23.46 -2.18
N PRO A 64 -22.88 -24.48 -2.70
CA PRO A 64 -23.84 -24.29 -3.77
C PRO A 64 -24.94 -23.32 -3.34
N ILE A 65 -25.39 -22.47 -4.26
CA ILE A 65 -26.48 -21.51 -4.01
C ILE A 65 -27.76 -22.29 -3.71
N MET A 66 -28.39 -21.97 -2.58
CA MET A 66 -29.67 -22.56 -2.16
C MET A 66 -30.85 -21.79 -2.77
N LYS A 67 -31.97 -22.49 -2.99
CA LYS A 67 -33.18 -21.88 -3.55
C LYS A 67 -33.72 -20.77 -2.65
N GLU A 68 -33.65 -20.98 -1.35
CA GLU A 68 -34.11 -20.10 -0.30
C GLU A 68 -33.31 -18.79 -0.27
N GLU A 69 -32.02 -18.83 -0.61
CA GLU A 69 -31.18 -17.64 -0.75
C GLU A 69 -31.69 -16.76 -1.89
N VAL A 70 -31.99 -17.38 -3.04
CA VAL A 70 -32.53 -16.70 -4.22
C VAL A 70 -33.91 -16.11 -3.94
N GLU A 71 -34.81 -16.91 -3.34
CA GLU A 71 -36.14 -16.43 -2.95
C GLU A 71 -36.08 -15.26 -1.97
N THR A 72 -35.16 -15.31 -1.01
CA THR A 72 -34.96 -14.22 -0.03
C THR A 72 -34.38 -12.98 -0.71
N ALA A 73 -33.45 -13.14 -1.64
CA ALA A 73 -32.88 -12.04 -2.40
C ALA A 73 -33.95 -11.31 -3.20
N ILE A 74 -34.78 -12.06 -3.95
CA ILE A 74 -35.90 -11.51 -4.73
C ILE A 74 -36.86 -10.75 -3.83
N LYS A 75 -37.27 -11.33 -2.69
CA LYS A 75 -38.16 -10.67 -1.72
C LYS A 75 -37.59 -9.38 -1.14
N LYS A 76 -36.27 -9.24 -1.04
CA LYS A 76 -35.58 -8.04 -0.53
C LYS A 76 -35.41 -6.95 -1.60
N MET A 77 -35.60 -7.27 -2.88
CA MET A 77 -35.43 -6.30 -3.96
C MET A 77 -36.49 -5.19 -3.88
N LYS A 78 -36.09 -3.96 -4.21
CA LYS A 78 -36.99 -2.81 -4.24
C LYS A 78 -37.79 -2.80 -5.54
N HIS A 79 -39.07 -2.48 -5.42
CA HIS A 79 -39.97 -2.28 -6.54
C HIS A 79 -39.73 -0.91 -7.20
N GLY A 80 -40.17 -0.74 -8.44
CA GLY A 80 -40.05 0.50 -9.21
C GLY A 80 -38.62 0.84 -9.63
N LYS A 81 -37.75 -0.16 -9.76
CA LYS A 81 -36.38 0.01 -10.27
C LYS A 81 -36.37 -0.11 -11.79
N ALA A 82 -35.48 0.64 -12.43
CA ALA A 82 -35.28 0.55 -13.87
C ALA A 82 -34.85 -0.88 -14.25
N THR A 83 -35.40 -1.38 -15.35
CA THR A 83 -35.11 -2.71 -15.87
C THR A 83 -33.69 -2.78 -16.43
N GLY A 84 -33.12 -3.99 -16.42
CA GLY A 84 -31.85 -4.28 -17.07
C GLY A 84 -31.99 -4.42 -18.59
N PRO A 85 -30.92 -4.83 -19.29
CA PRO A 85 -30.95 -5.09 -20.74
C PRO A 85 -31.95 -6.17 -21.17
N ASP A 86 -32.37 -7.03 -20.23
CA ASP A 86 -33.41 -8.06 -20.42
C ASP A 86 -34.84 -7.49 -20.39
N ASN A 87 -35.00 -6.23 -19.96
CA ASN A 87 -36.27 -5.53 -19.82
C ASN A 87 -37.29 -6.24 -18.89
N ILE A 88 -36.81 -6.99 -17.91
CA ILE A 88 -37.63 -7.68 -16.90
C ILE A 88 -37.57 -6.87 -15.60
N SER A 89 -38.74 -6.59 -15.02
CA SER A 89 -38.84 -5.89 -13.74
C SER A 89 -39.07 -6.90 -12.61
N VAL A 90 -38.71 -6.52 -11.38
CA VAL A 90 -38.83 -7.39 -10.19
C VAL A 90 -40.29 -7.79 -9.92
N GLU A 91 -41.24 -6.96 -10.33
CA GLU A 91 -42.67 -7.20 -10.19
C GLU A 91 -43.21 -8.32 -11.10
N LEU A 92 -42.43 -8.73 -12.11
CA LEU A 92 -42.79 -9.76 -13.08
C LEU A 92 -42.12 -11.12 -12.79
N ILE A 93 -41.31 -11.19 -11.73
CA ILE A 93 -40.57 -12.38 -11.28
C ILE A 93 -41.29 -12.99 -10.07
#